data_AF-A0A1A0WCD5-F1
#
_entry.id   AF-A0A1A0WCD5-F1
#
_cell.length_a   1.000
_cell.length_b   1.000
_cell.length_c   1.000
_cell.angle_alpha   90.00
_cell.angle_beta   90.00
_cell.angle_gamma   90.00
#
_symmetry.space_group_name_H-M   'P 1'
#
loop_
_entity.id
_entity.type
_entity.pdbx_description
1 polymer ?
#
loop_
_entity_poly.entity_id
_entity_poly.type
_entity_poly.pdbx_seq_one_letter_code
_entity_poly.pdbx_strand_id
1 'polypeptide(L)'
;MKARGGMFENLCDDLPWSQRLGEVWRMRTAEERDMSLALRSGHGNRLRKAVGWYRNQGRLHTGDPIAMAEDATNAYVEARRTGKDAAIICDRWEIANAINRRPHGTYTDETTAGVRVTRDQDVRVGDIVSRNNDASIVVGAGPEQGRVTV
;
A
#
# COMPACT_ATOMS: atom_id res chain seq x y z
N MET A 1 -14.19 21.31 18.91
CA MET A 1 -12.89 20.72 18.54
C MET A 1 -12.52 21.27 17.16
N LYS A 2 -11.56 22.21 17.06
CA LYS A 2 -11.12 22.74 15.75
C LYS A 2 -10.44 21.60 14.99
N ALA A 3 -10.98 21.25 13.82
CA ALA A 3 -10.34 20.28 12.92
C ALA A 3 -8.92 20.78 12.61
N ARG A 4 -7.90 20.03 13.02
CA ARG A 4 -6.48 20.35 12.73
C ARG A 4 -6.07 19.89 11.31
N GLY A 5 -7.03 19.72 10.41
CA GLY A 5 -6.83 19.23 9.03
C GLY A 5 -7.88 19.82 8.09
N GLY A 6 -7.65 19.67 6.78
CA GLY A 6 -8.56 20.18 5.75
C GLY A 6 -8.18 21.55 5.16
N MET A 7 -7.06 22.16 5.57
CA MET A 7 -6.64 23.46 5.02
C MET A 7 -6.43 23.44 3.50
N PHE A 8 -5.91 22.34 2.96
CA PHE A 8 -5.77 22.17 1.51
C PHE A 8 -7.12 21.97 0.80
N GLU A 9 -8.08 21.29 1.43
CA GLU A 9 -9.42 21.11 0.89
C GLU A 9 -10.17 22.45 0.85
N ASN A 10 -10.14 23.20 1.95
CA ASN A 10 -10.68 24.56 2.02
C ASN A 10 -10.04 25.47 0.97
N LEU A 11 -8.71 25.40 0.80
CA LEU A 11 -8.01 26.18 -0.21
C LEU A 11 -8.45 25.82 -1.63
N CYS A 12 -8.70 24.55 -1.92
CA CYS A 12 -9.24 24.12 -3.22
C CYS A 12 -10.65 24.65 -3.45
N ASP A 13 -11.48 24.75 -2.41
CA ASP A 13 -12.86 25.26 -2.51
C ASP A 13 -12.89 26.79 -2.63
N ASP A 14 -11.96 27.50 -1.97
CA ASP A 14 -11.88 28.97 -1.98
C ASP A 14 -11.23 29.54 -3.24
N LEU A 15 -10.39 28.76 -3.95
CA LEU A 15 -9.69 29.21 -5.15
C LEU A 15 -10.47 28.83 -6.42
N PRO A 16 -11.06 29.79 -7.16
CA PRO A 16 -11.91 29.51 -8.33
C PRO A 16 -11.13 28.92 -9.53
N TRP A 17 -9.81 28.97 -9.50
CA TRP A 17 -8.92 28.42 -10.52
C TRP A 17 -8.33 27.06 -10.14
N SER A 18 -8.74 26.47 -9.00
CA SER A 18 -8.28 25.15 -8.59
C SER A 18 -8.65 24.11 -9.64
N GLN A 19 -7.65 23.36 -10.11
CA GLN A 19 -7.85 22.35 -11.13
C GLN A 19 -8.16 21.01 -10.46
N ARG A 20 -9.27 20.36 -10.85
CA ARG A 20 -9.60 19.00 -10.43
C ARG A 20 -9.30 18.03 -11.58
N LEU A 21 -8.23 17.23 -11.40
CA LEU A 21 -7.85 16.20 -12.37
C LEU A 21 -8.81 15.00 -12.27
N GLY A 22 -9.45 14.66 -13.40
CA GLY A 22 -10.45 13.58 -13.48
C GLY A 22 -9.89 12.23 -13.94
N GLU A 23 -8.70 12.20 -14.55
CA GLU A 23 -8.18 11.00 -15.20
C GLU A 23 -7.17 10.23 -14.34
N VAL A 24 -7.22 8.90 -14.43
CA VAL A 24 -6.32 7.98 -13.74
C VAL A 24 -5.50 7.21 -14.78
N TRP A 25 -4.17 7.27 -14.69
CA TRP A 25 -3.28 6.66 -15.68
C TRP A 25 -2.63 5.33 -15.24
N ARG A 26 -2.70 5.00 -13.94
CA ARG A 26 -2.12 3.76 -13.39
C ARG A 26 -2.90 2.49 -13.77
N MET A 27 -4.18 2.63 -14.09
CA MET A 27 -5.09 1.50 -14.33
C MET A 27 -5.09 1.10 -15.80
N ARG A 28 -5.23 -0.19 -16.08
CA ARG A 28 -5.00 -0.77 -17.42
C ARG A 28 -6.17 -0.55 -18.37
N THR A 29 -7.40 -0.53 -17.86
CA THR A 29 -8.62 -0.45 -18.69
C THR A 29 -9.45 0.79 -18.38
N ALA A 30 -10.27 1.22 -19.34
CA ALA A 30 -11.23 2.30 -19.13
C ALA A 30 -12.23 1.98 -18.01
N GLU A 31 -12.68 0.72 -17.93
CA GLU A 31 -13.59 0.27 -16.88
C GLU A 31 -12.94 0.29 -15.49
N GLU A 32 -11.69 -0.16 -15.36
CA GLU A 32 -10.94 -0.10 -14.10
C GLU A 32 -10.74 1.34 -13.65
N ARG A 33 -10.45 2.26 -14.58
CA ARG A 33 -10.36 3.71 -14.30
C ARG A 33 -11.67 4.25 -13.75
N ASP A 34 -12.78 3.96 -14.41
CA ASP A 34 -14.11 4.41 -14.01
C ASP A 34 -14.54 3.84 -12.64
N MET A 35 -14.28 2.55 -12.39
CA MET A 35 -14.54 1.94 -11.07
C MET A 35 -13.62 2.49 -9.97
N SER A 36 -12.36 2.80 -10.28
CA SER A 36 -11.42 3.43 -9.34
C SER A 36 -11.91 4.81 -8.91
N LEU A 37 -12.38 5.62 -9.85
CA LEU A 37 -12.94 6.95 -9.56
C LEU A 37 -14.22 6.83 -8.72
N ALA A 38 -15.07 5.86 -9.04
CA ALA A 38 -16.26 5.57 -8.25
C ALA A 38 -15.95 5.06 -6.83
N LEU A 39 -14.83 4.37 -6.62
CA LEU A 39 -14.38 3.97 -5.29
C LEU A 39 -13.89 5.19 -4.48
N ARG A 40 -13.24 6.16 -5.12
CA ARG A 40 -12.73 7.38 -4.49
C ARG A 40 -13.83 8.34 -4.05
N SER A 41 -14.82 8.59 -4.92
CA SER A 41 -15.80 9.68 -4.72
C SER A 41 -17.24 9.30 -5.05
N GLY A 42 -17.52 8.02 -5.33
CA GLY A 42 -18.87 7.55 -5.58
C GLY A 42 -19.65 7.34 -4.29
N HIS A 43 -20.98 7.41 -4.40
CA HIS A 43 -21.91 7.17 -3.29
C HIS A 43 -23.02 6.18 -3.68
N GLY A 44 -23.69 5.61 -2.69
CA GLY A 44 -24.86 4.74 -2.87
C GLY A 44 -24.61 3.59 -3.86
N ASN A 45 -25.49 3.48 -4.86
CA ASN A 45 -25.44 2.41 -5.86
C ASN A 45 -24.14 2.42 -6.68
N ARG A 46 -23.55 3.61 -6.92
CA ARG A 46 -22.33 3.75 -7.71
C ARG A 46 -21.13 3.14 -6.98
N LEU A 47 -21.00 3.44 -5.69
CA LEU A 47 -19.98 2.85 -4.82
C LEU A 47 -20.16 1.34 -4.71
N ARG A 48 -21.40 0.86 -4.49
CA ARG A 48 -21.68 -0.57 -4.41
C ARG A 48 -21.29 -1.32 -5.68
N LYS A 49 -21.53 -0.73 -6.86
CA LYS A 49 -21.10 -1.27 -8.15
C LYS A 49 -19.58 -1.37 -8.24
N ALA A 50 -18.85 -0.33 -7.83
CA ALA A 50 -17.38 -0.33 -7.83
C ALA A 50 -16.81 -1.42 -6.91
N VAL A 51 -17.31 -1.52 -5.67
CA VAL A 51 -16.91 -2.56 -4.71
C VAL A 51 -17.18 -3.96 -5.29
N GLY A 52 -18.37 -4.18 -5.86
CA GLY A 52 -18.72 -5.44 -6.51
C GLY A 52 -17.81 -5.78 -7.69
N TRP A 53 -17.43 -4.79 -8.50
CA TRP A 53 -16.51 -4.97 -9.60
C TRP A 53 -15.13 -5.43 -9.12
N TYR A 54 -14.52 -4.74 -8.14
CA TYR A 54 -13.21 -5.14 -7.60
C TYR A 54 -13.21 -6.54 -6.99
N ARG A 55 -14.30 -6.91 -6.30
CA ARG A 55 -14.48 -8.26 -5.79
C ARG A 55 -14.53 -9.29 -6.92
N ASN A 56 -15.33 -9.03 -7.96
CA ASN A 56 -15.47 -9.94 -9.10
C ASN A 56 -14.19 -10.06 -9.93
N GLN A 57 -13.33 -9.04 -9.92
CA GLN A 57 -11.99 -9.08 -10.54
C GLN A 57 -10.93 -9.77 -9.66
N GLY A 58 -11.31 -10.34 -8.51
CA GLY A 58 -10.36 -11.00 -7.59
C GLY A 58 -9.37 -10.02 -6.99
N ARG A 59 -9.77 -8.75 -6.80
CA ARG A 59 -8.92 -7.68 -6.26
C ARG A 59 -9.36 -7.19 -4.89
N LEU A 60 -10.52 -7.65 -4.43
CA LEU A 60 -11.03 -7.40 -3.10
C LEU A 60 -11.43 -8.74 -2.47
N HIS A 61 -10.74 -9.09 -1.40
CA HIS A 61 -11.04 -10.25 -0.57
C HIS A 61 -11.51 -9.77 0.79
N THR A 62 -12.53 -10.43 1.32
CA THR A 62 -13.09 -10.15 2.64
C THR A 62 -13.29 -11.47 3.36
N GLY A 63 -12.90 -11.54 4.62
CA GLY A 63 -13.03 -12.75 5.41
C GLY A 63 -12.52 -12.54 6.82
N ASP A 64 -12.13 -13.65 7.45
CA ASP A 64 -11.47 -13.61 8.73
C ASP A 64 -10.11 -12.87 8.62
N PRO A 65 -9.80 -11.92 9.53
CA PRO A 65 -8.55 -11.15 9.47
C PRO A 65 -7.28 -12.00 9.47
N ILE A 66 -7.28 -13.18 10.11
CA ILE A 66 -6.10 -14.06 10.15
C ILE A 66 -5.89 -14.69 8.78
N ALA A 67 -6.96 -15.24 8.18
CA ALA A 67 -6.90 -15.78 6.82
C ALA A 67 -6.48 -14.71 5.81
N MET A 68 -7.02 -13.49 5.92
CA MET A 68 -6.62 -12.37 5.05
C MET A 68 -5.16 -11.98 5.20
N ALA A 69 -4.62 -11.99 6.42
CA ALA A 69 -3.21 -11.70 6.67
C ALA A 69 -2.30 -12.80 6.08
N GLU A 70 -2.72 -14.06 6.17
CA GLU A 70 -2.04 -15.18 5.54
C GLU A 70 -2.03 -15.05 4.01
N ASP A 71 -3.19 -14.81 3.40
CA ASP A 71 -3.32 -14.61 1.96
C ASP A 71 -2.47 -13.44 1.46
N ALA A 72 -2.49 -12.31 2.17
CA ALA A 72 -1.66 -11.15 1.84
C ALA A 72 -0.17 -11.47 1.91
N THR A 73 0.26 -12.24 2.92
CA THR A 73 1.66 -12.64 3.09
C THR A 73 2.09 -13.61 1.99
N ASN A 74 1.26 -14.59 1.64
CA ASN A 74 1.52 -15.52 0.55
C ASN A 74 1.64 -14.77 -0.79
N ALA A 75 0.71 -13.86 -1.07
CA ALA A 75 0.73 -13.03 -2.27
C ALA A 75 1.99 -12.14 -2.35
N TYR A 76 2.43 -11.58 -1.22
CA TYR A 76 3.67 -10.80 -1.15
C TYR A 76 4.90 -11.67 -1.45
N VAL A 77 5.01 -12.85 -0.84
CA VAL A 77 6.13 -13.77 -1.06
C VAL A 77 6.21 -14.16 -2.54
N GLU A 78 5.07 -14.49 -3.16
CA GLU A 78 4.99 -14.83 -4.58
C GLU A 78 5.29 -13.63 -5.49
N ALA A 79 4.80 -12.43 -5.15
CA ALA A 79 5.12 -11.22 -5.90
C ALA A 79 6.63 -10.93 -5.89
N ARG A 80 7.27 -11.05 -4.74
CA ARG A 80 8.72 -10.84 -4.60
C ARG A 80 9.52 -11.94 -5.33
N ARG A 81 9.07 -13.20 -5.24
CA ARG A 81 9.66 -14.33 -5.98
C ARG A 81 9.59 -14.13 -7.50
N THR A 82 8.51 -13.50 -7.99
CA THR A 82 8.33 -13.17 -9.40
C THR A 82 8.98 -11.83 -9.81
N GLY A 83 9.79 -11.24 -8.93
CA GLY A 83 10.57 -10.03 -9.22
C GLY A 83 9.76 -8.73 -9.17
N LYS A 84 8.57 -8.73 -8.54
CA LYS A 84 7.75 -7.52 -8.38
C LYS A 84 8.12 -6.77 -7.11
N ASP A 85 8.11 -5.45 -7.20
CA ASP A 85 8.11 -4.57 -6.03
C ASP A 85 6.71 -4.57 -5.40
N ALA A 86 6.58 -5.22 -4.24
CA ALA A 86 5.33 -5.33 -3.50
C ALA A 86 5.48 -4.75 -2.10
N ALA A 87 4.37 -4.25 -1.56
CA ALA A 87 4.27 -3.82 -0.17
C ALA A 87 2.91 -4.24 0.40
N ILE A 88 2.91 -4.65 1.67
CA ILE A 88 1.68 -4.87 2.43
C ILE A 88 1.44 -3.63 3.28
N ILE A 89 0.24 -3.06 3.19
CA ILE A 89 -0.17 -1.90 3.99
C ILE A 89 -1.24 -2.35 4.97
N CYS A 90 -1.02 -2.05 6.25
CA CYS A 90 -1.97 -2.35 7.33
C CYS A 90 -2.46 -1.05 7.96
N ASP A 91 -3.69 -1.05 8.44
CA ASP A 91 -4.28 0.06 9.22
C ASP A 91 -3.71 0.12 10.65
N ARG A 92 -3.32 -1.04 11.19
CA ARG A 92 -2.89 -1.25 12.57
C ARG A 92 -1.51 -1.88 12.65
N TRP A 93 -0.72 -1.40 13.60
CA TRP A 93 0.64 -1.85 13.80
C TRP A 93 0.70 -3.29 14.35
N GLU A 94 -0.32 -3.74 15.07
CA GLU A 94 -0.43 -5.11 15.59
C GLU A 94 -0.51 -6.12 14.44
N ILE A 95 -1.30 -5.81 13.41
CA ILE A 95 -1.42 -6.64 12.20
C ILE A 95 -0.12 -6.61 11.40
N ALA A 96 0.45 -5.42 11.19
CA ALA A 96 1.74 -5.28 10.51
C ALA A 96 2.85 -6.09 11.22
N ASN A 97 2.89 -6.02 12.55
CA ASN A 97 3.85 -6.78 13.36
C ASN A 97 3.69 -8.29 13.22
N ALA A 98 2.44 -8.77 13.26
CA ALA A 98 2.14 -10.19 13.11
C ALA A 98 2.56 -10.68 11.72
N ILE A 99 2.24 -9.92 10.67
CA ILE A 99 2.63 -10.22 9.29
C ILE A 99 4.15 -10.24 9.16
N ASN A 100 4.86 -9.24 9.67
CA ASN A 100 6.32 -9.08 9.51
C ASN A 100 7.14 -10.28 10.00
N ARG A 101 6.62 -11.08 10.95
CA ARG A 101 7.32 -12.28 11.45
C ARG A 101 7.59 -13.30 10.33
N ARG A 102 6.66 -13.46 9.39
CA ARG A 102 6.77 -14.49 8.35
C ARG A 102 7.73 -14.10 7.22
N PRO A 103 7.67 -12.90 6.61
CA PRO A 103 8.71 -12.42 5.70
C PRO A 103 10.08 -12.39 6.35
N HIS A 104 10.20 -12.00 7.63
CA HIS A 104 11.46 -12.02 8.35
C HIS A 104 12.09 -13.43 8.37
N GLY A 105 11.35 -14.45 8.81
CA GLY A 105 11.85 -15.83 8.80
C GLY A 105 12.09 -16.41 7.38
N THR A 106 11.45 -15.85 6.35
CA THR A 106 11.61 -16.31 4.96
C THR A 106 12.85 -15.69 4.29
N TYR A 107 13.18 -14.43 4.62
CA TYR A 107 14.18 -13.64 3.90
C TYR A 107 15.41 -13.28 4.71
N THR A 108 15.46 -13.63 5.99
CA THR A 108 16.65 -13.44 6.82
C THR A 108 17.29 -14.78 7.17
N ASP A 109 18.59 -14.76 7.40
CA ASP A 109 19.35 -15.90 7.86
C ASP A 109 19.40 -15.88 9.40
N GLU A 110 18.79 -16.88 10.03
CA GLU A 110 18.75 -17.01 11.49
C GLU A 110 20.13 -17.14 12.14
N THR A 111 21.14 -17.58 11.38
CA THR A 111 22.54 -17.70 11.84
C THR A 111 23.27 -16.36 11.88
N THR A 112 22.74 -15.34 11.20
CA THR A 112 23.29 -13.99 11.26
C THR A 112 22.88 -13.29 12.56
N ALA A 113 23.81 -12.54 13.15
CA ALA A 113 23.57 -11.76 14.35
C ALA A 113 22.39 -10.79 14.15
N GLY A 114 21.38 -10.90 15.01
CA GLY A 114 20.22 -10.01 15.04
C GLY A 114 20.38 -8.90 16.08
N VAL A 115 19.70 -7.77 15.84
CA VAL A 115 19.58 -6.66 16.79
C VAL A 115 18.15 -6.62 17.30
N ARG A 116 17.99 -6.69 18.62
CA ARG A 116 16.68 -6.54 19.29
C ARG A 116 16.16 -5.12 19.10
N VAL A 117 14.92 -5.00 18.63
CA VAL A 117 14.21 -3.73 18.51
C VAL A 117 12.96 -3.73 19.39
N THR A 118 12.10 -2.73 19.22
CA THR A 118 10.83 -2.61 19.96
C THR A 118 9.84 -3.72 19.59
N ARG A 119 8.85 -3.97 20.46
CA ARG A 119 7.72 -4.88 20.23
C ARG A 119 8.13 -6.34 19.99
N ASP A 120 9.14 -6.80 20.72
CA ASP A 120 9.64 -8.18 20.70
C ASP A 120 10.00 -8.69 19.30
N GLN A 121 10.58 -7.80 18.49
CA GLN A 121 11.11 -8.13 17.18
C GLN A 121 12.64 -8.06 17.17
N ASP A 122 13.23 -8.89 16.33
CA ASP A 122 14.65 -8.87 16.01
C ASP A 122 14.81 -8.45 14.55
N VAL A 123 15.82 -7.65 14.26
CA VAL A 123 16.16 -7.18 12.91
C VAL A 123 17.49 -7.81 12.52
N ARG A 124 17.57 -8.33 11.29
CA ARG A 124 18.75 -8.98 10.72
C ARG A 124 19.14 -8.33 9.40
N VAL A 125 20.31 -8.72 8.88
CA VAL A 125 20.74 -8.33 7.53
C VAL A 125 19.65 -8.74 6.53
N GLY A 126 19.22 -7.80 5.70
CA GLY A 126 18.14 -7.98 4.73
C GLY A 126 16.79 -7.37 5.15
N ASP A 127 16.59 -7.08 6.43
CA ASP A 127 15.42 -6.33 6.89
C ASP A 127 15.53 -4.84 6.57
N ILE A 128 14.39 -4.21 6.28
CA ILE A 128 14.28 -2.76 6.09
C ILE A 128 13.43 -2.20 7.22
N VAL A 129 14.00 -1.30 8.01
CA VAL A 129 13.30 -0.61 9.09
C VAL A 129 13.53 0.89 8.94
N SER A 130 12.45 1.65 8.85
CA SER A 130 12.50 3.10 8.99
C SER A 130 11.39 3.54 9.95
N ARG A 131 11.78 4.27 11.00
CA ARG A 131 10.84 4.91 11.94
C ARG A 131 10.79 6.41 11.78
N ASN A 132 11.89 7.00 11.36
CA ASN A 132 12.04 8.42 11.13
C ASN A 132 12.67 8.60 9.75
N ASN A 133 12.28 9.68 9.07
CA ASN A 133 13.02 10.11 7.89
C ASN A 133 14.43 10.50 8.34
N ASP A 134 15.42 9.70 7.96
CA ASP A 134 16.84 10.02 8.14
C ASP A 134 17.38 10.58 6.82
N ALA A 135 17.60 11.89 6.80
CA ALA A 135 18.06 12.61 5.61
C ALA A 135 19.52 12.27 5.22
N SER A 136 20.27 11.56 6.06
CA SER A 136 21.62 11.11 5.75
C SER A 136 21.65 9.82 4.92
N ILE A 137 20.52 9.11 4.81
CA ILE A 137 20.41 7.92 3.97
C ILE A 137 20.43 8.36 2.50
N VAL A 138 21.48 7.96 1.78
CA VAL A 138 21.60 8.21 0.35
C VAL A 138 20.54 7.40 -0.39
N VAL A 139 19.53 8.07 -0.93
CA VAL A 139 18.50 7.46 -1.78
C VAL A 139 18.99 7.47 -3.23
N GLY A 140 19.26 6.30 -3.79
CA GLY A 140 19.51 6.13 -5.22
C GLY A 140 18.21 6.07 -6.02
N ALA A 141 18.29 6.37 -7.33
CA ALA A 141 17.17 6.13 -8.22
C ALA A 141 16.84 4.63 -8.22
N GLY A 142 15.56 4.28 -8.06
CA GLY A 142 15.09 2.92 -8.32
C GLY A 142 15.30 2.55 -9.79
N PRO A 143 15.31 1.25 -10.14
CA PRO A 143 15.41 0.83 -11.53
C PRO A 143 14.33 1.53 -12.37
N GLU A 144 14.70 2.12 -13.50
CA GLU A 144 13.77 2.83 -14.38
C GLU A 144 12.62 1.89 -14.77
N GLN A 145 11.41 2.19 -14.29
CA GLN A 145 10.19 1.60 -14.84
C GLN A 145 9.98 2.28 -16.19
N GLY A 146 10.28 1.56 -17.28
CA GLY A 146 10.31 2.08 -18.65
C GLY A 146 9.17 3.05 -18.95
N ARG A 147 9.54 4.25 -19.41
CA ARG A 147 8.58 5.28 -19.85
C ARG A 147 7.63 4.69 -20.88
N VAL A 148 6.35 4.59 -20.53
CA VAL A 148 5.29 4.48 -21.53
C VAL A 148 5.27 5.81 -22.27
N THR A 149 5.71 5.78 -23.52
CA THR A 149 5.60 6.92 -24.44
C THR A 149 4.14 6.98 -24.90
N VAL A 150 3.50 8.13 -24.68
CA VAL A 150 2.12 8.42 -25.13
C VAL A 150 2.11 8.67 -26.63
#